data_AF-A0A4Q1C8U3-F1
#
_entry.id   AF-A0A4Q1C8U3-F1
#
_cell.length_a   1.000
_cell.length_b   1.000
_cell.length_c   1.000
_cell.angle_alpha   90.00
_cell.angle_beta   90.00
_cell.angle_gamma   90.00
#
_symmetry.space_group_name_H-M   'P 1'
#
loop_
_entity.id
_entity.type
_entity.pdbx_description
1 polymer ?
#
loop_
_entity_poly.entity_id
_entity_poly.type
_entity_poly.pdbx_seq_one_letter_code
_entity_poly.pdbx_strand_id
1 'polypeptide(L)'
;MSDSDYIGEGEIDYAKVMARGGANCGDEDFAVFACPFCRHVYLLEYEVDTAYLDASDLKKRVSVFNTCFSCVSCGIEIPSDTAWVGPRAPEKFKVLREEMSRSGWRWILKEEADL
;
A
#
# COMPACT_ATOMS: atom_id res chain seq x y z
N MET A 1 20.61 -3.17 -0.37
CA MET A 1 19.35 -3.63 0.25
C MET A 1 18.93 -4.82 -0.58
N SER A 2 18.73 -5.97 0.02
CA SER A 2 18.24 -7.16 -0.70
C SER A 2 16.73 -7.06 -0.86
N ASP A 3 16.14 -7.74 -1.84
CA ASP A 3 14.67 -7.74 -2.02
C ASP A 3 13.91 -8.21 -0.76
N SER A 4 14.59 -8.93 0.14
CA SER A 4 14.07 -9.32 1.47
C SER A 4 13.72 -8.16 2.40
N ASP A 5 14.25 -6.95 2.14
CA ASP A 5 14.09 -5.79 3.03
C ASP A 5 12.74 -5.06 2.82
N TYR A 6 12.07 -5.35 1.70
CA TYR A 6 10.80 -4.74 1.30
C TYR A 6 9.61 -5.66 1.58
N ILE A 7 8.43 -5.06 1.72
CA ILE A 7 7.17 -5.79 1.81
C ILE A 7 6.70 -6.17 0.40
N GLY A 8 6.59 -7.47 0.15
CA GLY A 8 5.97 -8.02 -1.05
C GLY A 8 4.46 -8.19 -0.92
N GLU A 9 3.77 -8.25 -2.05
CA GLU A 9 2.31 -8.50 -2.14
C GLU A 9 1.90 -9.80 -1.43
N GLY A 10 2.70 -10.87 -1.60
CA GLY A 10 2.47 -12.17 -0.98
C GLY A 10 2.53 -12.18 0.55
N GLU A 11 2.99 -11.10 1.19
CA GLU A 11 3.06 -10.95 2.65
C GLU A 11 1.81 -10.29 3.24
N ILE A 12 0.94 -9.74 2.40
CA ILE A 12 -0.31 -9.11 2.82
C ILE A 12 -1.37 -10.19 2.97
N ASP A 13 -2.06 -10.17 4.10
CA ASP A 13 -3.21 -11.00 4.41
C ASP A 13 -4.48 -10.34 3.84
N TYR A 14 -4.81 -10.74 2.60
CA TYR A 14 -5.94 -10.16 1.87
C TYR A 14 -7.27 -10.42 2.59
N ALA A 15 -7.41 -11.58 3.26
CA ALA A 15 -8.61 -11.91 4.01
C ALA A 15 -8.84 -10.93 5.18
N LYS A 16 -7.78 -10.54 5.91
CA LYS A 16 -7.86 -9.50 6.94
C LYS A 16 -8.28 -8.14 6.38
N VAL A 17 -7.75 -7.76 5.22
CA VAL A 17 -8.08 -6.48 4.56
C VAL A 17 -9.55 -6.48 4.12
N MET A 18 -9.99 -7.51 3.41
CA MET A 18 -11.38 -7.68 2.96
C MET A 18 -12.37 -7.66 4.13
N ALA A 19 -12.08 -8.38 5.22
CA ALA A 19 -12.93 -8.45 6.40
C ALA A 19 -13.14 -7.09 7.09
N ARG A 20 -12.27 -6.10 6.83
CA ARG A 20 -12.36 -4.74 7.38
C ARG A 20 -12.90 -3.70 6.39
N GLY A 21 -13.51 -4.16 5.30
CA GLY A 21 -14.14 -3.28 4.31
C GLY A 21 -13.23 -2.87 3.15
N GLY A 22 -12.16 -3.63 2.90
CA GLY A 22 -11.34 -3.49 1.70
C GLY A 22 -11.92 -4.18 0.45
N ALA A 23 -13.02 -4.93 0.59
CA ALA A 23 -13.65 -5.60 -0.54
C ALA A 23 -14.39 -4.60 -1.46
N ASN A 24 -14.15 -4.69 -2.76
CA ASN A 24 -14.86 -4.01 -3.84
C ASN A 24 -15.49 -5.00 -4.83
N CYS A 25 -14.74 -6.00 -5.29
CA CYS A 25 -15.11 -6.91 -6.39
C CYS A 25 -15.07 -8.40 -5.99
N GLY A 26 -14.29 -8.76 -4.97
CA GLY A 26 -14.14 -10.12 -4.42
C GLY A 26 -12.90 -10.90 -4.89
N ASP A 27 -12.10 -10.34 -5.78
CA ASP A 27 -10.85 -10.89 -6.33
C ASP A 27 -9.63 -9.97 -6.11
N GLU A 28 -9.71 -9.08 -5.11
CA GLU A 28 -8.80 -7.95 -4.95
C GLU A 28 -7.33 -8.35 -4.76
N ASP A 29 -6.46 -7.66 -5.49
CA ASP A 29 -5.03 -7.67 -5.23
C ASP A 29 -4.57 -6.39 -4.50
N PHE A 30 -3.94 -6.60 -3.35
CA PHE A 30 -3.42 -5.53 -2.51
C PHE A 30 -1.89 -5.44 -2.56
N ALA A 31 -1.40 -4.21 -2.59
CA ALA A 31 0.01 -3.88 -2.47
C ALA A 31 0.19 -2.66 -1.56
N VAL A 32 1.42 -2.43 -1.10
CA VAL A 32 1.75 -1.22 -0.34
C VAL A 32 2.75 -0.35 -1.09
N PHE A 33 2.61 0.96 -0.95
CA PHE A 33 3.60 1.91 -1.44
C PHE A 33 3.88 2.99 -0.41
N ALA A 34 5.09 3.56 -0.47
CA ALA A 34 5.50 4.68 0.33
C ALA A 34 5.47 5.97 -0.50
N CYS A 35 5.07 7.08 0.10
CA CYS A 35 5.32 8.40 -0.46
C CYS A 35 6.84 8.59 -0.68
N PRO A 36 7.30 8.92 -1.90
CA PRO A 36 8.73 9.02 -2.19
C PRO A 36 9.43 10.20 -1.50
N PHE A 37 8.65 11.12 -0.88
CA PHE A 37 9.17 12.31 -0.23
C PHE A 37 9.17 12.21 1.30
N CYS A 38 8.13 11.65 1.90
CA CYS A 38 7.97 11.59 3.37
C CYS A 38 7.81 10.17 3.93
N ARG A 39 7.86 9.16 3.06
CA ARG A 39 7.79 7.73 3.42
C ARG A 39 6.51 7.31 4.15
N HIS A 40 5.43 8.10 4.05
CA HIS A 40 4.12 7.70 4.55
C HIS A 40 3.62 6.49 3.74
N VAL A 41 3.17 5.44 4.42
CA VAL A 41 2.77 4.17 3.83
C VAL A 41 1.28 4.18 3.52
N TYR A 42 0.92 3.71 2.32
CA TYR A 42 -0.44 3.52 1.87
C TYR A 42 -0.66 2.06 1.47
N LEU A 43 -1.91 1.63 1.55
CA LEU A 43 -2.39 0.41 0.92
C LEU A 43 -3.03 0.79 -0.42
N LEU A 44 -2.72 0.03 -1.46
CA LEU A 44 -3.27 0.17 -2.80
C LEU A 44 -3.94 -1.13 -3.19
N GLU A 45 -5.14 -1.02 -3.73
CA GLU A 45 -5.80 -2.08 -4.47
C GLU A 45 -5.72 -1.70 -5.95
N TYR A 46 -4.86 -2.40 -6.69
CA TYR A 46 -4.50 -1.93 -8.03
C TYR A 46 -5.49 -2.38 -9.10
N GLU A 47 -6.35 -3.36 -8.86
CA GLU A 47 -7.37 -3.79 -9.83
C GLU A 47 -8.44 -2.72 -10.09
N VAL A 48 -8.71 -1.89 -9.09
CA VAL A 48 -9.65 -0.76 -9.16
C VAL A 48 -8.98 0.58 -8.87
N ASP A 49 -7.64 0.62 -8.98
CA ASP A 49 -6.81 1.80 -8.79
C ASP A 49 -7.21 2.62 -7.55
N THR A 50 -7.31 1.99 -6.38
CA THR A 50 -7.82 2.62 -5.16
C THR A 50 -6.76 2.66 -4.08
N ALA A 51 -6.38 3.87 -3.66
CA ALA A 51 -5.47 4.10 -2.55
C ALA A 51 -6.25 4.32 -1.25
N TYR A 52 -5.97 3.50 -0.24
CA TYR A 52 -6.49 3.65 1.11
C TYR A 52 -5.58 4.56 1.93
N LEU A 53 -6.17 5.56 2.58
CA LEU A 53 -5.47 6.68 3.19
C LEU A 53 -5.28 6.51 4.71
N ASP A 54 -6.06 5.63 5.33
CA ASP A 54 -6.10 5.47 6.78
C ASP A 54 -6.25 3.99 7.14
N ALA A 55 -5.26 3.44 7.83
CA ALA A 55 -5.24 2.04 8.24
C ALA A 55 -6.31 1.69 9.29
N SER A 56 -6.91 2.69 9.92
CA SER A 56 -7.99 2.53 10.91
C SER A 56 -9.39 2.66 10.31
N ASP A 57 -9.50 3.22 9.09
CA ASP A 57 -10.77 3.46 8.41
C ASP A 57 -10.61 3.33 6.89
N LEU A 58 -10.86 2.12 6.38
CA LEU A 58 -10.74 1.81 4.95
C LEU A 58 -11.76 2.57 4.09
N LYS A 59 -12.76 3.24 4.66
CA LYS A 59 -13.66 4.12 3.91
C LYS A 59 -12.94 5.39 3.44
N LYS A 60 -11.85 5.77 4.09
CA LYS A 60 -10.98 6.86 3.64
C LYS A 60 -10.08 6.35 2.54
N ARG A 61 -10.61 6.36 1.32
CA ARG A 61 -9.93 5.90 0.12
C ARG A 61 -10.26 6.79 -1.06
N VAL A 62 -9.37 6.83 -2.04
CA VAL A 62 -9.53 7.61 -3.27
C VAL A 62 -9.16 6.75 -4.46
N SER A 63 -9.90 6.91 -5.55
CA SER A 63 -9.45 6.40 -6.84
C SER A 63 -8.25 7.23 -7.29
N VAL A 64 -7.19 6.55 -7.72
CA VAL A 64 -5.94 7.14 -8.21
C VAL A 64 -5.75 6.91 -9.71
N PHE A 65 -6.75 6.34 -10.40
CA PHE A 65 -6.72 6.12 -11.83
C PHE A 65 -6.62 7.43 -12.61
N ASN A 66 -5.51 7.66 -13.32
CA ASN A 66 -5.29 8.85 -14.14
C ASN A 66 -5.46 10.20 -13.41
N THR A 67 -5.32 10.22 -12.08
CA THR A 67 -5.42 11.44 -11.28
C THR A 67 -4.11 11.76 -10.56
N CYS A 68 -3.86 13.05 -10.36
CA CYS A 68 -2.84 13.51 -9.42
C CYS A 68 -3.22 13.11 -7.98
N PHE A 69 -2.34 12.38 -7.29
CA PHE A 69 -2.54 11.99 -5.90
C PHE A 69 -1.60 12.78 -4.98
N SER A 70 -2.15 13.60 -4.09
CA SER A 70 -1.36 14.31 -3.07
C SER A 70 -1.23 13.48 -1.81
N CYS A 71 0.00 13.33 -1.32
CA CYS A 71 0.27 12.65 -0.05
C CYS A 71 -0.46 13.36 1.10
N VAL A 72 -1.28 12.64 1.86
CA VAL A 72 -2.04 13.20 2.99
C VAL A 72 -1.15 13.65 4.15
N SER A 73 0.08 13.14 4.22
CA SER A 73 1.05 13.47 5.28
C SER A 73 1.86 14.73 4.97
N CYS A 74 2.44 14.82 3.77
CA CYS A 74 3.35 15.92 3.41
C CYS A 74 2.78 16.90 2.38
N GLY A 75 1.60 16.63 1.81
CA GLY A 75 0.94 17.48 0.81
C GLY A 75 1.56 17.46 -0.59
N ILE A 76 2.70 16.79 -0.78
CA ILE A 76 3.40 16.74 -2.08
C ILE A 76 2.67 15.76 -3.01
N GLU A 77 2.49 16.17 -4.26
CA GLU A 77 1.94 15.33 -5.33
C GLU A 77 2.87 14.16 -5.64
N ILE A 78 2.29 12.96 -5.69
CA ILE A 78 2.98 11.73 -6.05
C ILE A 78 2.98 11.60 -7.59
N PRO A 79 4.15 11.39 -8.22
CA PRO A 79 4.25 11.29 -9.68
C PRO A 79 3.37 10.17 -10.26
N SER A 80 2.47 10.51 -11.18
CA SER A 80 1.54 9.56 -11.83
C SER A 80 2.12 8.86 -13.07
N ASP A 81 3.30 9.27 -13.52
CA ASP A 81 4.00 8.73 -14.69
C ASP A 81 4.86 7.49 -14.38
N THR A 82 4.83 7.03 -13.13
CA THR A 82 5.70 5.99 -12.60
C THR A 82 4.87 4.95 -11.86
N ALA A 83 5.20 3.66 -12.00
CA ALA A 83 4.57 2.61 -11.21
C ALA A 83 4.86 2.78 -9.70
N TRP A 84 3.83 2.75 -8.87
CA TRP A 84 3.97 2.87 -7.40
C TRP A 84 4.16 1.52 -6.70
N VAL A 85 3.66 0.44 -7.30
CA VAL A 85 3.70 -0.92 -6.73
C VAL A 85 4.23 -1.94 -7.74
N GLY A 86 4.50 -3.15 -7.26
CA GLY A 86 4.97 -4.28 -8.05
C GLY A 86 6.45 -4.21 -8.45
N PRO A 87 6.94 -5.19 -9.22
CA PRO A 87 8.38 -5.34 -9.52
C PRO A 87 9.00 -4.18 -10.30
N ARG A 88 8.19 -3.40 -11.00
CA ARG A 88 8.62 -2.24 -11.79
C ARG A 88 8.66 -0.94 -10.99
N ALA A 89 8.13 -0.94 -9.76
CA ALA A 89 8.17 0.24 -8.90
C ALA A 89 9.62 0.56 -8.50
N PRO A 90 10.07 1.81 -8.67
CA PRO A 90 11.37 2.24 -8.14
C PRO A 90 11.45 2.08 -6.62
N GLU A 91 12.66 1.87 -6.08
CA GLU A 91 12.87 1.66 -4.63
C GLU A 91 12.27 2.76 -3.74
N LYS A 92 12.24 4.01 -4.21
CA LYS A 92 11.62 5.14 -3.50
C LYS A 92 10.11 4.99 -3.25
N PHE A 93 9.44 4.06 -3.92
CA PHE A 93 8.04 3.72 -3.69
C PHE A 93 7.85 2.42 -2.91
N LYS A 94 8.85 1.52 -2.91
CA LYS A 94 8.80 0.29 -2.14
C LYS A 94 8.81 0.59 -0.64
N VAL A 95 8.04 -0.20 0.12
CA VAL A 95 7.91 -0.06 1.58
C VAL A 95 8.90 -0.98 2.27
N LEU A 96 9.74 -0.43 3.14
CA LEU A 96 10.66 -1.21 3.96
C LEU A 96 9.91 -1.88 5.11
N ARG A 97 10.38 -3.06 5.54
CA ARG A 97 9.86 -3.75 6.74
C ARG A 97 9.86 -2.85 7.97
N GLU A 98 10.93 -2.07 8.17
CA GLU A 98 11.03 -1.12 9.28
C GLU A 98 9.93 -0.06 9.23
N GLU A 99 9.64 0.50 8.06
CA GLU A 99 8.57 1.49 7.86
C GLU A 99 7.20 0.87 8.12
N MET A 100 6.99 -0.35 7.59
CA MET A 100 5.75 -1.08 7.79
C MET A 100 5.48 -1.33 9.28
N SER A 101 6.49 -1.78 10.04
CA SER A 101 6.40 -2.03 11.49
C SER A 101 5.99 -0.80 12.30
N ARG A 102 6.36 0.39 11.83
CA ARG A 102 6.03 1.69 12.45
C ARG A 102 4.75 2.31 11.92
N SER A 103 4.22 1.78 10.81
CA SER A 103 3.02 2.29 10.18
C SER A 103 1.74 1.76 10.86
N GLY A 104 0.63 2.46 10.63
CA GLY A 104 -0.69 1.95 11.00
C GLY A 104 -1.09 0.69 10.25
N TRP A 105 -0.44 0.39 9.12
CA TRP A 105 -0.75 -0.73 8.23
C TRP A 105 -0.17 -2.06 8.68
N ARG A 106 0.65 -2.12 9.73
CA ARG A 106 1.31 -3.37 10.19
C ARG A 106 0.37 -4.57 10.36
N TRP A 107 -0.91 -4.33 10.64
CA TRP A 107 -1.90 -5.38 10.89
C TRP A 107 -2.30 -6.15 9.64
N ILE A 108 -2.01 -5.63 8.44
CA ILE A 108 -2.33 -6.29 7.17
C ILE A 108 -1.35 -7.42 6.84
N LEU A 109 -0.24 -7.55 7.56
CA LEU A 109 0.74 -8.59 7.29
C LEU A 109 0.23 -9.96 7.77
N LYS A 110 0.58 -11.00 7.02
CA LYS A 110 0.45 -12.38 7.47
C LYS A 110 1.29 -12.58 8.73
N GLU A 111 0.79 -13.39 9.67
CA GLU A 111 1.57 -13.78 10.83
C GLU A 111 2.59 -14.84 10.40
N GLU A 112 3.78 -14.87 11.01
CA GLU A 112 4.83 -15.86 10.67
C GLU A 112 4.40 -17.32 10.86
N ALA A 113 3.24 -17.57 11.49
CA ALA A 113 2.64 -18.89 11.66
C ALA A 113 1.90 -19.43 10.42
N ASP A 114 1.76 -18.63 9.36
CA ASP A 114 1.11 -19.01 8.09
C ASP A 114 2.11 -19.28 6.93
N LEU A 115 3.36 -19.62 7.26
CA LEU A 115 4.40 -20.08 6.31
C LEU A 115 4.80 -21.54 6.56
#